data_AF-A0A0D2MR38-F1
#
_entry.id   AF-A0A0D2MR38-F1
#
_cell.length_a   1.000
_cell.length_b   1.000
_cell.length_c   1.000
_cell.angle_alpha   90.00
_cell.angle_beta   90.00
_cell.angle_gamma   90.00
#
_symmetry.space_group_name_H-M   'P 1'
#
loop_
_entity.id
_entity.type
_entity.pdbx_description
1 polymer ?
#
loop_
_entity_poly.entity_id
_entity_poly.type
_entity_poly.pdbx_seq_one_letter_code
_entity_poly.pdbx_strand_id
1 'polypeptide(L)' 'MVSVLAGLLIVPFLENVNKFQNPFRRSVVTTVFLIGTAVALWLGIGVALPIDKSLTLGLF' A
#
# COMPACT_ATOMS: atom_id res chain seq x y z
N MET A 1 -8.96 -10.59 2.88
CA MET A 1 -9.69 -9.78 1.87
C MET A 1 -10.45 -8.62 2.49
N VAL A 2 -11.25 -8.82 3.54
CA VAL A 2 -12.10 -7.76 4.16
C VAL A 2 -11.30 -6.56 4.68
N SER A 3 -10.08 -6.77 5.19
CA SER A 3 -9.24 -5.71 5.73
C SER A 3 -8.86 -4.61 4.73
N VAL A 4 -8.69 -4.94 3.45
CA VAL A 4 -8.35 -3.95 2.41
C VAL A 4 -9.52 -3.02 2.15
N LEU A 5 -10.73 -3.59 2.03
CA LEU A 5 -11.97 -2.82 1.86
C LEU A 5 -12.27 -1.97 3.09
N ALA A 6 -12.12 -2.54 4.29
CA ALA A 6 -12.30 -1.81 5.54
C ALA A 6 -11.29 -0.66 5.68
N GLY A 7 -10.02 -0.90 5.35
CA GLY A 7 -8.98 0.12 5.37
C GLY A 7 -9.31 1.30 4.44
N LEU A 8 -9.64 1.02 3.18
CA LEU A 8 -9.99 2.04 2.17
C LEU A 8 -11.21 2.89 2.56
N LEU A 9 -12.19 2.29 3.24
CA LEU A 9 -13.38 3.00 3.71
C LEU A 9 -13.04 4.03 4.81
N ILE A 10 -12.03 3.72 5.63
CA ILE A 10 -11.61 4.55 6.77
C ILE A 10 -10.62 5.65 6.36
N VAL A 11 -9.93 5.51 5.21
CA VAL A 11 -8.99 6.51 4.66
C VAL A 11 -9.51 7.95 4.70
N PRO A 12 -10.70 8.29 4.16
CA PRO A 12 -11.17 9.68 4.14
C PRO A 12 -11.37 10.26 5.54
N PHE A 13 -11.67 9.43 6.55
CA PHE A 13 -11.85 9.88 7.93
C PHE A 13 -10.51 10.11 8.63
N LEU A 14 -9.53 9.23 8.43
CA LEU A 14 -8.17 9.39 8.98
C LEU A 14 -7.43 10.56 8.34
N GLU A 15 -7.61 10.76 7.04
CA GLU A 15 -6.92 11.81 6.31
C GLU A 15 -7.57 13.20 6.45
N ASN A 16 -8.78 13.30 7.03
CA ASN A 16 -9.50 14.57 7.19
C ASN A 16 -8.79 15.59 8.11
N VAL A 17 -7.67 15.22 8.74
CA VAL A 17 -6.82 16.13 9.52
C VAL A 17 -6.25 17.30 8.69
N ASN A 18 -6.07 17.11 7.38
CA ASN A 18 -5.49 18.11 6.49
C ASN A 18 -6.37 18.32 5.24
N LYS A 19 -6.75 19.58 4.99
CA LYS A 19 -7.58 20.02 3.84
C LYS A 19 -6.84 20.08 2.50
N PHE A 20 -5.52 19.94 2.50
CA PHE A 20 -4.75 19.97 1.26
C PHE A 20 -5.10 18.77 0.38
N GLN A 21 -5.44 19.02 -0.88
CA GLN A 21 -5.66 17.96 -1.86
C GLN A 21 -4.38 17.59 -2.62
N ASN A 22 -3.42 18.52 -2.71
CA ASN A 22 -2.17 18.31 -3.42
C ASN A 22 -1.29 17.27 -2.71
N PRO A 23 -0.89 16.17 -3.38
CA PRO A 23 -0.07 15.11 -2.76
C PRO A 23 1.27 15.60 -2.22
N PHE A 24 1.95 16.51 -2.93
CA PHE A 24 3.23 17.09 -2.46
C PHE A 24 3.09 17.94 -1.19
N ARG A 25 1.86 18.29 -0.79
CA ARG A 25 1.56 19.00 0.47
C ARG A 25 1.06 18.06 1.56
N ARG A 26 0.99 16.75 1.28
CA ARG A 26 0.58 15.68 2.19
C ARG A 26 1.63 14.56 2.22
N SER A 27 2.89 14.93 2.46
CA SER A 27 4.03 14.02 2.33
C SER A 27 3.85 12.69 3.07
N VAL A 28 3.27 12.69 4.27
CA VAL A 28 3.07 11.46 5.06
C VAL A 28 2.09 10.50 4.37
N VAL A 29 0.93 11.00 3.93
CA VAL A 29 -0.10 10.19 3.24
C VAL A 29 0.46 9.60 1.95
N THR A 30 1.16 10.44 1.17
CA THR A 30 1.75 10.00 -0.10
C THR A 30 2.82 8.93 0.13
N THR A 31 3.66 9.04 1.16
CA THR A 31 4.64 8.00 1.50
C THR A 31 3.96 6.68 1.88
N VAL A 32 2.92 6.70 2.73
CA VAL A 32 2.18 5.49 3.12
C VAL A 32 1.52 4.84 1.90
N PHE A 33 0.92 5.64 1.01
CA PHE A 33 0.33 5.16 -0.24
C PHE A 33 1.36 4.49 -1.16
N LEU A 34 2.54 5.10 -1.34
CA LEU A 34 3.60 4.54 -2.18
C LEU A 34 4.16 3.23 -1.61
N ILE A 35 4.39 3.16 -0.29
CA ILE A 35 4.82 1.92 0.37
C ILE A 35 3.75 0.83 0.21
N GLY A 36 2.49 1.16 0.46
CA GLY A 36 1.37 0.22 0.29
C GLY A 36 1.26 -0.30 -1.14
N THR A 37 1.47 0.57 -2.13
CA THR A 37 1.49 0.21 -3.56
C THR A 37 2.65 -0.73 -3.89
N ALA A 38 3.85 -0.43 -3.38
CA ALA A 38 5.02 -1.28 -3.58
C ALA A 38 4.81 -2.67 -2.97
N VAL A 39 4.24 -2.76 -1.75
CA VAL A 39 3.92 -4.04 -1.09
C VAL A 39 2.85 -4.81 -1.86
N ALA A 40 1.81 -4.14 -2.36
CA ALA A 40 0.76 -4.78 -3.14
C ALA A 40 1.32 -5.39 -4.45
N LEU A 41 2.21 -4.66 -5.14
CA LEU A 41 2.90 -5.17 -6.33
C LEU A 41 3.85 -6.32 -5.98
N TRP A 42 4.63 -6.20 -4.91
CA TRP A 42 5.55 -7.23 -4.46
C TRP A 42 4.83 -8.55 -4.17
N LEU A 43 3.77 -8.51 -3.36
CA LEU A 43 2.97 -9.68 -3.03
C LEU A 43 2.17 -10.20 -4.23
N GLY A 44 1.70 -9.30 -5.11
CA GLY A 44 1.03 -9.68 -6.35
C GLY A 44 1.93 -10.49 -7.29
N ILE A 45 3.20 -10.08 -7.44
CA ILE A 45 4.19 -10.84 -8.21
C ILE A 45 4.55 -12.15 -7.48
N GLY A 46 4.69 -12.10 -6.15
CA GLY A 46 5.01 -13.27 -5.31
C GLY A 46 3.99 -14.40 -5.39
N VAL A 47 2.71 -14.11 -5.71
CA VAL A 47 1.66 -15.12 -5.94
C VAL A 47 1.96 -16.01 -7.16
N ALA A 48 2.70 -15.52 -8.15
CA ALA A 48 3.04 -16.29 -9.35
C ALA A 48 4.28 -17.18 -9.19
N LEU A 49 4.97 -17.11 -8.04
CA LEU A 49 6.22 -17.83 -7.77
C LEU A 49 5.98 -18.97 -6.75
N PRO A 50 6.92 -19.95 -6.67
CA PRO A 50 6.90 -20.96 -5.61
C PRO A 50 6.96 -20.31 -4.22
N ILE A 51 6.34 -20.94 -3.22
CA ILE A 51 6.17 -20.37 -1.88
C ILE A 51 7.51 -20.00 -1.23
N ASP A 52 8.57 -20.78 -1.47
CA ASP A 52 9.91 -20.56 -0.94
C ASP A 52 10.59 -19.30 -1.50
N LYS A 53 10.13 -18.82 -2.67
CA LYS A 53 10.67 -17.64 -3.38
C LYS A 53 9.70 -16.46 -3.40
N SER A 54 8.46 -16.67 -2.97
CA SER A 54 7.38 -15.66 -3.00
C SER A 54 7.75 -14.36 -2.26
N LEU A 55 8.55 -14.44 -1.20
CA LEU A 55 8.93 -13.30 -0.36
C LEU A 55 10.19 -12.59 -0.83
N THR A 56 11.15 -13.31 -1.43
CA THR A 56 12.39 -12.70 -1.95
C THR A 56 12.32 -12.37 -3.44
N LEU A 57 11.24 -12.79 -4.11
CA LEU A 57 11.08 -12.78 -5.57
C LEU A 57 12.25 -13.45 -6.32
N GLY A 58 13.02 -14.30 -5.64
CA GLY A 58 14.23 -14.92 -6.17
C GLY A 58 15.42 -13.97 -6.37
N LEU A 59 15.35 -12.74 -5.86
CA LEU A 59 16.40 -11.72 -5.98
C LEU A 59 17.44 -11.78 -4.85
N PHE A 60 17.07 -12.36 -3.71
CA PHE A 60 17.87 -12.48 -2.50
C PHE A 60 17.75 -13.89 -1.91
#